data_AF-A0A8T4MDI0-F1
#
_entry.id   AF-A0A8T4MDI0-F1
#
_cell.length_a   1.000
_cell.length_b   1.000
_cell.length_c   1.000
_cell.angle_alpha   90.00
_cell.angle_beta   90.00
_cell.angle_gamma   90.00
#
_symmetry.space_group_name_H-M   'P 1'
#
loop_
_entity.id
_entity.type
_entity.pdbx_description
1 polymer ?
#
loop_
_entity_poly.entity_id
_entity_poly.type
_entity_poly.pdbx_seq_one_letter_code
_entity_poly.pdbx_strand_id
1 'polypeptide(L)'
;MFQGKEVIVKLSEEANEMFEELDKLVKEERQKGIESSFHQTLLRSILRVRTLLKENPFAGDQVPKRQMPRKYSERYDAENIWRIELANRWRLVYTITGNQIEIITFVLDIYDHKDYDKVFGYKH
;
A
#
# COMPACT_ATOMS: atom_id res chain seq x y z
N MET A 1 -7.69 -22.01 2.30
CA MET A 1 -6.23 -22.05 2.48
C MET A 1 -5.58 -21.64 1.17
N PHE A 2 -4.60 -20.75 1.24
CA PHE A 2 -3.85 -20.08 0.16
C PHE A 2 -2.63 -20.89 -0.31
N GLN A 3 -2.46 -22.11 0.23
CA GLN A 3 -1.32 -22.97 -0.05
C GLN A 3 -1.25 -23.34 -1.53
N GLY A 4 -0.13 -22.96 -2.17
CA GLY A 4 0.22 -23.36 -3.53
C GLY A 4 0.00 -22.32 -4.62
N LYS A 5 -0.60 -21.16 -4.32
CA LYS A 5 -0.75 -20.07 -5.30
C LYS A 5 0.44 -19.12 -5.26
N GLU A 6 0.89 -18.68 -6.43
CA GLU A 6 1.87 -17.59 -6.53
C GLU A 6 1.21 -16.27 -6.12
N VAL A 7 1.89 -15.50 -5.27
CA VAL A 7 1.43 -14.18 -4.84
C VAL A 7 2.31 -13.10 -5.45
N ILE A 8 1.70 -12.23 -6.24
CA ILE A 8 2.37 -11.13 -6.92
C ILE A 8 1.92 -9.81 -6.30
N VAL A 9 2.87 -8.96 -5.93
CA VAL A 9 2.60 -7.59 -5.48
C VAL A 9 2.96 -6.63 -6.61
N LYS A 10 1.96 -5.94 -7.15
CA LYS A 10 2.12 -4.93 -8.21
C LYS A 10 1.74 -3.55 -7.64
N LEU A 11 2.36 -2.49 -8.14
CA LEU A 11 2.04 -1.11 -7.75
C LEU A 11 1.34 -0.43 -8.93
N SER A 12 0.36 0.41 -8.63
CA SER A 12 -0.15 1.42 -9.56
C SER A 12 0.95 2.41 -9.92
N GLU A 13 0.71 3.23 -10.95
CA GLU A 13 1.60 4.32 -11.31
C GLU A 13 1.80 5.27 -10.13
N GLU A 14 0.69 5.71 -9.49
CA GLU A 14 0.74 6.64 -8.36
C GLU A 14 1.46 6.06 -7.14
N ALA A 15 1.25 4.78 -6.82
CA ALA A 15 1.94 4.12 -5.72
C ALA A 15 3.43 3.91 -6.02
N ASN A 16 3.78 3.65 -7.28
CA ASN A 16 5.17 3.47 -7.69
C ASN A 16 5.93 4.79 -7.65
N GLU A 17 5.35 5.88 -8.17
CA GLU A 17 5.93 7.23 -8.13
C GLU A 17 6.25 7.64 -6.68
N MET A 18 5.29 7.53 -5.76
CA MET A 18 5.54 7.85 -4.35
C MET A 18 6.67 6.99 -3.76
N PHE A 19 6.67 5.68 -4.03
CA PHE A 19 7.70 4.77 -3.54
C PHE A 19 9.10 5.14 -4.06
N GLU A 20 9.22 5.47 -5.35
CA GLU A 20 10.48 5.87 -5.98
C GLU A 20 10.99 7.22 -5.45
N GLU A 21 10.11 8.19 -5.27
CA GLU A 21 10.44 9.48 -4.65
C GLU A 21 10.97 9.29 -3.22
N LEU A 22 10.27 8.48 -2.41
CA LEU A 22 10.68 8.18 -1.05
C LEU A 22 12.04 7.45 -1.00
N ASP A 23 12.25 6.47 -1.88
CA ASP A 23 13.51 5.73 -1.96
C ASP A 23 14.67 6.66 -2.36
N LYS A 24 14.45 7.58 -3.30
CA LYS A 24 15.42 8.60 -3.68
C LYS A 24 15.77 9.51 -2.49
N LEU A 25 14.76 10.03 -1.78
CA LEU A 25 14.97 10.86 -0.59
C LEU A 25 15.78 10.13 0.48
N VAL A 26 15.47 8.87 0.75
CA VAL A 26 16.22 8.04 1.71
C VAL A 26 17.67 7.83 1.28
N LYS A 27 17.92 7.63 -0.02
CA LYS A 27 19.29 7.52 -0.55
C LYS A 27 20.08 8.81 -0.32
N GLU A 28 19.47 9.97 -0.57
CA GLU A 28 20.10 11.28 -0.33
C GLU A 28 20.38 11.53 1.16
N GLU A 29 19.45 11.17 2.05
CA GLU A 29 19.65 11.27 3.50
C GLU A 29 20.84 10.45 3.98
N ARG A 30 20.95 9.20 3.51
CA ARG A 30 22.07 8.32 3.85
C ARG A 30 23.40 8.87 3.35
N GLN A 31 23.44 9.43 2.15
CA GLN A 31 24.64 10.09 1.62
C GLN A 31 25.08 11.29 2.48
N LYS A 32 24.13 11.98 3.12
CA LYS A 32 24.38 13.08 4.05
C LYS A 32 24.75 12.62 5.47
N GLY A 33 24.87 11.31 5.71
CA GLY A 33 25.18 10.75 7.03
C GLY A 33 23.98 10.76 8.00
N ILE A 34 22.76 10.94 7.52
CA ILE A 34 21.56 10.86 8.36
C ILE A 34 21.25 9.38 8.63
N GLU A 35 21.49 8.95 9.87
CA GLU A 35 21.34 7.55 10.28
C GLU A 35 19.89 7.14 10.56
N SER A 36 19.02 8.10 10.87
CA SER A 36 17.61 7.87 11.14
C SER A 36 16.77 9.07 10.76
N SER A 37 15.65 8.81 10.08
CA SER A 37 14.68 9.82 9.67
C SER A 37 13.28 9.20 9.61
N PHE A 38 12.29 10.09 9.53
CA PHE A 38 10.93 9.71 9.20
C PHE A 38 10.85 8.93 7.87
N HIS A 39 11.50 9.44 6.81
CA HIS A 39 11.48 8.81 5.47
C HIS A 39 12.06 7.40 5.49
N GLN A 40 13.18 7.20 6.18
CA GLN A 40 13.81 5.88 6.33
C GLN A 40 12.93 4.91 7.11
N THR A 41 12.16 5.40 8.07
CA THR A 41 11.22 4.58 8.84
C THR A 41 10.02 4.18 7.98
N LEU A 42 9.47 5.12 7.21
CA LEU A 42 8.37 4.86 6.28
C LEU A 42 8.78 3.86 5.20
N LEU A 43 9.95 4.04 4.56
CA LEU A 43 10.44 3.13 3.53
C LEU A 43 10.60 1.71 4.08
N ARG A 44 11.21 1.57 5.27
CA ARG A 44 11.32 0.27 5.96
C ARG A 44 9.95 -0.36 6.21
N SER A 45 8.96 0.44 6.63
CA SER A 45 7.60 -0.05 6.84
C SER A 45 6.94 -0.53 5.55
N ILE A 46 7.11 0.19 4.43
CA ILE A 46 6.57 -0.21 3.13
C ILE A 46 7.21 -1.52 2.65
N LEU A 47 8.54 -1.64 2.73
CA LEU A 47 9.24 -2.86 2.33
C LEU A 47 8.82 -4.07 3.17
N ARG A 48 8.66 -3.88 4.49
CA ARG A 48 8.13 -4.91 5.39
C ARG A 48 6.72 -5.33 4.99
N VAL A 49 5.82 -4.37 4.76
CA VAL A 49 4.44 -4.67 4.35
C VAL A 49 4.39 -5.34 2.99
N ARG A 50 5.22 -4.94 2.01
CA ARG A 50 5.29 -5.61 0.71
C ARG A 50 5.71 -7.07 0.84
N THR A 51 6.63 -7.37 1.76
CA THR A 51 7.04 -8.76 2.06
C THR A 51 5.89 -9.53 2.71
N LEU A 52 5.23 -8.93 3.71
CA LEU A 52 4.07 -9.51 4.36
C LEU A 52 2.93 -9.81 3.38
N LEU A 53 2.66 -8.93 2.42
CA LEU A 53 1.60 -9.12 1.42
C LEU A 53 1.93 -10.20 0.39
N LYS A 54 3.22 -10.54 0.18
CA LYS A 54 3.62 -11.71 -0.60
C LYS A 54 3.35 -13.01 0.16
N GLU A 55 3.51 -13.01 1.48
CA GLU A 55 3.25 -14.19 2.32
C GLU A 55 1.75 -14.37 2.60
N ASN A 56 1.04 -13.26 2.81
CA ASN A 56 -0.37 -13.23 3.11
C ASN A 56 -1.03 -11.97 2.49
N PRO A 57 -1.70 -12.12 1.33
CA PRO A 57 -2.46 -11.04 0.69
C PRO A 57 -3.52 -10.41 1.59
N PHE A 58 -4.07 -11.16 2.56
CA PHE A 58 -5.17 -10.73 3.42
C PHE A 58 -4.69 -10.15 4.76
N ALA A 59 -3.42 -9.73 4.86
CA ALA A 59 -2.83 -9.25 6.11
C ALA A 59 -3.32 -7.85 6.55
N GLY A 60 -4.09 -7.16 5.71
CA GLY A 60 -4.69 -5.85 6.05
C GLY A 60 -6.13 -5.96 6.54
N ASP A 61 -6.74 -4.81 6.77
CA ASP A 61 -8.16 -4.67 7.07
C ASP A 61 -8.93 -4.42 5.78
N GLN A 62 -9.97 -5.20 5.53
CA GLN A 62 -10.88 -4.94 4.42
C GLN A 62 -11.73 -3.70 4.71
N VAL A 63 -11.77 -2.76 3.78
CA VAL A 63 -12.63 -1.58 3.85
C VAL A 63 -14.06 -1.98 3.47
N PRO A 64 -15.08 -1.68 4.30
CA PRO A 64 -16.47 -1.93 3.96
C PRO A 64 -16.86 -1.31 2.61
N LYS A 65 -17.59 -2.04 1.76
CA LYS A 65 -17.98 -1.57 0.41
C LYS A 65 -18.62 -0.17 0.39
N ARG A 66 -19.43 0.16 1.41
CA ARG A 66 -20.07 1.48 1.56
C ARG A 66 -19.10 2.64 1.79
N GLN A 67 -17.88 2.35 2.26
CA GLN A 67 -16.80 3.31 2.55
C GLN A 67 -15.74 3.33 1.44
N MET A 68 -15.90 2.52 0.39
CA MET A 68 -14.94 2.49 -0.72
C MET A 68 -15.09 3.75 -1.58
N PRO A 69 -14.01 4.52 -1.77
CA PRO A 69 -14.01 5.63 -2.71
C PRO A 69 -14.25 5.15 -4.14
N ARG A 70 -15.19 5.78 -4.85
CA ARG A 70 -15.55 5.41 -6.24
C ARG A 70 -14.38 5.45 -7.21
N LYS A 71 -13.39 6.32 -6.96
CA LYS A 71 -12.18 6.41 -7.80
C LYS A 71 -11.50 5.06 -8.02
N TYR A 72 -11.57 4.14 -7.04
CA TYR A 72 -10.89 2.86 -7.15
C TYR A 72 -11.63 1.87 -8.06
N SER A 73 -12.96 1.84 -7.99
CA SER A 73 -13.76 1.06 -8.94
C SER A 73 -13.71 1.66 -10.34
N GLU A 74 -13.72 2.99 -10.46
CA GLU A 74 -13.74 3.68 -11.75
C GLU A 74 -12.39 3.61 -12.49
N ARG A 75 -11.27 3.66 -11.77
CA ARG A 75 -9.93 3.65 -12.39
C ARG A 75 -9.30 2.27 -12.50
N TYR A 76 -9.55 1.38 -11.54
CA TYR A 76 -8.83 0.11 -11.42
C TYR A 76 -9.75 -1.11 -11.39
N ASP A 77 -11.05 -0.94 -11.62
CA ASP A 77 -12.06 -2.01 -11.54
C ASP A 77 -11.98 -2.79 -10.21
N ALA A 78 -11.64 -2.08 -9.13
CA ALA A 78 -11.41 -2.70 -7.83
C ALA A 78 -12.75 -3.07 -7.16
N GLU A 79 -13.04 -4.37 -7.10
CA GLU A 79 -14.24 -4.88 -6.42
C GLU A 79 -14.14 -4.92 -4.88
N ASN A 80 -12.92 -4.82 -4.37
CA ASN A 80 -12.60 -4.81 -2.95
C ASN A 80 -11.44 -3.85 -2.67
N ILE A 81 -11.39 -3.31 -1.45
CA ILE A 81 -10.29 -2.46 -0.99
C ILE A 81 -9.86 -2.93 0.38
N TRP A 82 -8.55 -2.98 0.55
CA TRP A 82 -7.87 -3.31 1.78
C TRP A 82 -6.96 -2.16 2.15
N ARG A 83 -6.74 -2.00 3.45
CA ARG A 83 -5.77 -1.06 3.99
C ARG A 83 -4.85 -1.78 4.96
N ILE A 84 -3.61 -1.37 5.02
CA ILE A 84 -2.68 -1.82 6.06
C ILE A 84 -1.87 -0.63 6.56
N GLU A 85 -1.76 -0.55 7.89
CA GLU A 85 -1.05 0.53 8.57
C GLU A 85 0.46 0.44 8.31
N LEU A 86 1.04 1.62 8.09
CA LEU A 86 2.47 1.87 7.97
C LEU A 86 2.93 2.74 9.13
N ALA A 87 4.23 2.98 9.22
CA ALA A 87 4.79 3.88 10.20
C ALA A 87 4.12 5.28 10.17
N ASN A 88 3.96 5.88 11.34
CA ASN A 88 3.47 7.26 11.51
C ASN A 88 2.08 7.51 10.90
N ARG A 89 1.16 6.53 11.02
CA ARG A 89 -0.23 6.62 10.55
C ARG A 89 -0.37 6.77 9.03
N TRP A 90 0.68 6.39 8.30
CA TRP A 90 0.57 6.17 6.86
C TRP A 90 -0.17 4.88 6.58
N ARG A 91 -0.77 4.76 5.40
CA ARG A 91 -1.54 3.59 5.00
C ARG A 91 -1.22 3.19 3.59
N LEU A 92 -1.01 1.90 3.38
CA LEU A 92 -0.96 1.30 2.06
C LEU A 92 -2.37 0.79 1.75
N VAL A 93 -2.93 1.24 0.62
CA VAL A 93 -4.25 0.86 0.12
C VAL A 93 -4.06 -0.05 -1.09
N TYR A 94 -4.74 -1.18 -1.11
CA TYR A 94 -4.59 -2.19 -2.16
C TYR A 94 -5.90 -2.92 -2.44
N THR A 95 -5.97 -3.58 -3.59
CA THR A 95 -7.02 -4.55 -3.93
C THR A 95 -6.40 -5.92 -4.09
N ILE A 96 -7.17 -6.96 -3.78
CA ILE A 96 -6.80 -8.35 -4.02
C ILE A 96 -7.64 -8.85 -5.19
N THR A 97 -6.98 -9.29 -6.25
CA THR A 97 -7.59 -9.97 -7.39
C THR A 97 -6.78 -11.22 -7.73
N GLY A 98 -7.24 -12.03 -8.67
CA GLY A 98 -6.50 -13.22 -9.10
C GLY A 98 -7.39 -14.31 -9.64
N ASN A 99 -6.79 -15.47 -9.86
CA ASN A 99 -7.45 -16.63 -10.45
C ASN A 99 -7.09 -17.90 -9.67
N GLN A 100 -7.20 -19.07 -10.32
CA GLN A 100 -6.88 -20.35 -9.69
C GLN A 100 -5.37 -20.56 -9.47
N ILE A 101 -4.52 -19.84 -10.20
CA ILE A 101 -3.06 -20.02 -10.26
C ILE A 101 -2.36 -18.95 -9.41
N GLU A 102 -2.76 -17.69 -9.56
CA GLU A 102 -2.10 -16.54 -8.93
C GLU A 102 -3.07 -15.68 -8.11
N ILE A 103 -2.51 -15.01 -7.10
CA ILE A 103 -3.15 -13.92 -6.38
C ILE A 103 -2.33 -12.64 -6.65
N ILE A 104 -3.01 -11.60 -7.07
CA ILE A 104 -2.42 -10.28 -7.33
C ILE A 104 -2.88 -9.33 -6.23
N THR A 105 -1.93 -8.91 -5.41
CA THR A 105 -2.07 -7.77 -4.50
C THR A 105 -1.67 -6.52 -5.27
N PHE A 106 -2.65 -5.76 -5.73
CA PHE A 106 -2.41 -4.53 -6.50
C PHE A 106 -2.50 -3.32 -5.57
N VAL A 107 -1.34 -2.73 -5.27
CA VAL A 107 -1.20 -1.53 -4.43
C VAL A 107 -1.65 -0.33 -5.23
N LEU A 108 -2.73 0.31 -4.78
CA LEU A 108 -3.40 1.41 -5.49
C LEU A 108 -2.83 2.76 -5.09
N ASP A 109 -2.56 2.94 -3.80
CA ASP A 109 -2.11 4.20 -3.23
C ASP A 109 -1.36 3.95 -1.91
N ILE A 110 -0.49 4.90 -1.55
CA ILE A 110 0.14 4.95 -0.24
C ILE A 110 0.00 6.39 0.27
N TYR A 111 -0.74 6.57 1.36
CA TYR A 111 -1.12 7.90 1.87
C TYR A 111 -0.61 8.15 3.27
N ASP A 112 -0.40 9.42 3.59
CA ASP A 112 -0.40 9.87 4.97
C ASP A 112 -1.83 9.82 5.56
N HIS A 113 -1.95 10.10 6.85
CA HIS A 113 -3.25 10.14 7.52
C HIS A 113 -4.24 11.13 6.87
N LYS A 114 -3.78 12.33 6.51
CA LYS A 114 -4.66 13.42 6.07
C LYS A 114 -5.24 13.15 4.69
N ASP A 115 -4.39 12.71 3.77
CA ASP A 115 -4.81 12.36 2.41
C ASP A 115 -5.68 11.12 2.42
N TYR A 116 -5.37 10.15 3.28
CA TYR A 116 -6.23 9.00 3.50
C TYR A 116 -7.64 9.43 3.94
N ASP A 117 -7.76 10.27 4.98
CA ASP A 117 -9.08 10.70 5.46
C ASP A 117 -9.85 11.48 4.40
N LYS A 118 -9.16 12.35 3.65
CA LYS A 118 -9.76 13.10 2.55
C LYS A 118 -10.29 12.18 1.45
N VAL A 119 -9.51 11.19 1.04
CA VAL A 119 -9.89 10.23 -0.01
C VAL A 119 -11.05 9.33 0.45
N PHE A 120 -11.05 8.91 1.71
CA PHE A 120 -12.07 8.02 2.28
C PHE A 120 -13.26 8.76 2.93
N GLY A 121 -13.26 10.09 2.92
CA GLY A 121 -14.34 10.92 3.45
C GLY A 121 -14.49 10.86 4.98
N TYR A 122 -13.44 10.51 5.71
CA TYR A 122 -13.46 10.52 7.18
C TYR A 122 -13.33 11.96 7.70
N LYS A 123 -14.11 12.27 8.73
CA LYS A 123 -14.05 13.53 9.45
C LYS A 123 -13.60 13.21 10.87
N HIS A 124 -12.39 13.64 11.24
CA HIS A 124 -11.92 13.64 12.63
C HIS A 124 -12.08 15.04 13.22
#